data_AF-A0A938SPK2-F1
#
_entry.id   AF-A0A938SPK2-F1
#
_cell.length_a   1.000
_cell.length_b   1.000
_cell.length_c   1.000
_cell.angle_alpha   90.00
_cell.angle_beta   90.00
_cell.angle_gamma   90.00
#
_symmetry.space_group_name_H-M   'P 1'
#
loop_
_entity.id
_entity.type
_entity.pdbx_description
1 polymer ?
#
loop_
_entity_poly.entity_id
_entity_poly.type
_entity_poly.pdbx_seq_one_letter_code
_entity_poly.pdbx_strand_id
1 'polypeptide(L)'
;MRLLLVVDEASELVLCGLPFVSGEEEEAVRALVGTFRGHSPAGCRGVPRRMVFSSRMLYEAMAPTLRKLGVTCRYQPTVPELKRMAAEFAKYMDEQEPSHDACFANEASGAESLPAPDDLAGWKEADRRLAHRFAEITRDSDVTQSTRAVRRYFDDEDIGSFYRNHHERGVVAAYLSWVVLYYRPRKTSATLAEQLLAEGLPPAEDVLLRARLEAHPTIYRVAGHDPRAGTVDLEDVLLGGSVTAHDRLLSENISDNVFLVIRVYPAGQFHFLDLAGPPLGMGMVDAAVAFLRDCGLTFTREGLKRGAHKLGWLWGWCDDWEATSRPPRLCNTDGDKILLHTASFAVADPVATRQALRDRHDIEPDEEEDTFTWFRDKGDSPGLFGGNISLGRIELIGDELVLTVNSAPRFETARQWLTELPGVTFLKVTTRGLDSPAEDIPLDDRLRAPEPAELSPDMVTAVQEMIDQHSMAWIDTPLPVLGGQTPREACRTRAGRDQVTILIRTMPDPMRPASVRVPRKAMLRELGLET
;
A
#
# COMPACT_ATOMS: atom_id res chain seq x y z
N MET A 1 27.66 -6.84 -1.08
CA MET A 1 26.34 -7.47 -0.89
C MET A 1 26.56 -8.87 -0.33
N ARG A 2 25.83 -9.28 0.70
CA ARG A 2 25.84 -10.63 1.29
C ARG A 2 24.45 -11.24 1.11
N LEU A 3 24.36 -12.55 0.99
CA LEU A 3 23.09 -13.24 0.79
C LEU A 3 22.72 -14.00 2.07
N LEU A 4 21.53 -13.76 2.62
CA LEU A 4 20.94 -14.57 3.67
C LEU A 4 20.16 -15.70 3.03
N LEU A 5 20.60 -16.94 3.27
CA LEU A 5 19.89 -18.16 2.87
C LEU A 5 19.42 -18.92 4.11
N VAL A 6 18.13 -19.24 4.13
CA VAL A 6 17.50 -20.12 5.12
C VAL A 6 16.89 -21.29 4.39
N VAL A 7 17.28 -22.50 4.76
CA VAL A 7 16.88 -23.74 4.09
C VAL A 7 16.33 -24.71 5.13
N ASP A 8 15.23 -25.38 4.79
CA ASP A 8 14.78 -26.55 5.53
C ASP A 8 15.52 -27.79 5.03
N GLU A 9 16.31 -28.41 5.90
CA GLU A 9 17.12 -29.59 5.59
C GLU A 9 16.27 -30.82 5.23
N ALA A 10 15.05 -30.94 5.78
CA ALA A 10 14.20 -32.11 5.56
C ALA A 10 13.51 -32.08 4.19
N SER A 11 13.12 -30.89 3.73
CA SER A 11 12.40 -30.70 2.47
C SER A 11 13.29 -30.16 1.34
N GLU A 12 14.54 -29.79 1.65
CA GLU A 12 15.47 -29.08 0.77
C GLU A 12 14.89 -27.76 0.20
N LEU A 13 13.87 -27.18 0.86
CA LEU A 13 13.24 -25.94 0.41
C LEU A 13 13.99 -24.71 0.92
N VAL A 14 14.18 -23.73 0.05
CA VAL A 14 14.65 -22.39 0.43
C VAL A 14 13.49 -21.62 1.04
N LEU A 15 13.56 -21.37 2.34
CA LEU A 15 12.56 -20.58 3.07
C LEU A 15 12.84 -19.07 2.97
N CYS A 16 14.09 -18.67 2.72
CA CYS A 16 14.44 -17.27 2.51
C CYS A 16 15.75 -17.16 1.73
N GLY A 17 15.78 -16.27 0.74
CA GLY A 17 16.96 -15.86 -0.01
C GLY A 17 16.93 -14.35 -0.21
N LEU A 18 17.59 -13.60 0.67
CA LEU A 18 17.54 -12.13 0.66
C LEU A 18 18.95 -11.53 0.61
N PRO A 19 19.27 -10.70 -0.39
CA PRO A 19 20.52 -9.94 -0.41
C PRO A 19 20.43 -8.79 0.61
N PHE A 20 21.51 -8.55 1.35
CA PHE A 20 21.64 -7.45 2.31
C PHE A 20 23.04 -6.82 2.25
N VAL A 21 23.19 -5.58 2.71
CA VAL A 21 24.48 -4.88 2.71
C VAL A 21 25.28 -5.23 3.97
N SER A 22 26.61 -5.28 3.87
CA SER A 22 27.46 -5.61 5.01
C SER A 22 27.45 -4.44 6.01
N GLY A 23 27.03 -4.68 7.26
CA GLY A 23 26.81 -3.64 8.29
C GLY A 23 25.34 -3.41 8.67
N GLU A 24 24.40 -4.12 8.03
CA GLU A 24 22.95 -4.09 8.33
C GLU A 24 22.51 -5.41 8.97
N GLU A 25 23.19 -5.80 10.04
CA GLU A 25 22.99 -7.12 10.69
C GLU A 25 21.57 -7.34 11.24
N GLU A 26 20.84 -6.26 11.57
CA GLU A 26 19.45 -6.31 12.03
C GLU A 26 18.47 -6.75 10.93
N GLU A 27 18.75 -6.43 9.67
CA GLU A 27 17.92 -6.80 8.53
C GLU A 27 17.97 -8.32 8.31
N ALA A 28 19.16 -8.91 8.38
CA ALA A 28 19.35 -10.35 8.29
C ALA A 28 18.65 -11.10 9.45
N VAL A 29 18.63 -10.52 10.65
CA VAL A 29 17.89 -11.07 11.80
C VAL A 29 16.39 -10.97 11.56
N ARG A 30 15.90 -9.83 11.09
CA ARG A 30 14.47 -9.59 10.81
C ARG A 30 13.95 -10.54 9.72
N ALA A 31 14.69 -10.68 8.63
CA ALA A 31 14.41 -11.61 7.55
C ALA A 31 14.32 -13.05 8.06
N LEU A 32 15.30 -13.47 8.86
CA LEU A 32 15.28 -14.80 9.48
C LEU A 32 14.05 -15.00 10.38
N VAL A 33 13.71 -14.03 11.24
CA VAL A 33 12.50 -14.10 12.08
C VAL A 33 11.22 -14.14 11.22
N GLY A 34 11.21 -13.42 10.10
CA GLY A 34 10.15 -13.47 9.09
C GLY A 34 9.88 -14.89 8.59
N THR A 35 10.94 -15.68 8.38
CA THR A 35 10.80 -17.08 7.94
C THR A 35 10.01 -17.94 8.92
N PHE A 36 10.25 -17.82 10.22
CA PHE A 36 9.51 -18.58 11.24
C PHE A 36 8.04 -18.19 11.33
N ARG A 37 7.73 -16.95 10.93
CA ARG A 37 6.36 -16.40 10.90
C ARG A 37 5.61 -16.76 9.59
N GLY A 38 6.24 -17.50 8.67
CA GLY A 38 5.64 -17.91 7.41
C GLY A 38 5.66 -16.84 6.32
N HIS A 39 6.52 -15.82 6.43
CA HIS A 39 6.79 -14.87 5.33
C HIS A 39 7.74 -15.45 4.27
N SER A 40 7.80 -16.78 4.17
CA SER A 40 8.56 -17.50 3.14
C SER A 40 7.65 -17.83 1.95
N PRO A 41 8.19 -17.93 0.73
CA PRO A 41 7.43 -18.41 -0.44
C PRO A 41 6.79 -19.79 -0.23
N ALA A 42 7.39 -20.61 0.64
CA ALA A 42 6.90 -21.95 1.00
C ALA A 42 5.82 -21.94 2.12
N GLY A 43 5.53 -20.79 2.74
CA GLY A 43 4.48 -20.65 3.77
C GLY A 43 4.71 -21.43 5.07
N CYS A 44 5.90 -21.99 5.29
CA CYS A 44 6.21 -22.78 6.47
C CYS A 44 6.19 -21.91 7.74
N ARG A 45 5.31 -22.22 8.69
CA ARG A 45 5.16 -21.51 9.97
C ARG A 45 5.68 -22.36 11.13
N GLY A 46 6.42 -21.73 12.03
CA GLY A 46 6.92 -22.36 13.25
C GLY A 46 8.43 -22.27 13.38
N VAL A 47 8.90 -22.44 14.62
CA VAL A 47 10.32 -22.43 14.96
C VAL A 47 10.87 -23.86 14.83
N PRO A 48 12.01 -24.09 14.16
CA PRO A 48 12.54 -25.43 13.94
C PRO A 48 13.03 -26.06 15.25
N ARG A 49 13.07 -27.40 15.33
CA ARG A 49 13.63 -28.11 16.50
C ARG A 49 15.16 -28.01 16.59
N ARG A 50 15.82 -27.85 15.44
CA ARG A 50 17.28 -27.73 15.31
C ARG A 50 17.60 -26.64 14.30
N MET A 51 18.61 -25.83 14.58
CA MET A 51 19.09 -24.80 13.66
C MET A 51 20.61 -24.77 13.60
N VAL A 52 21.16 -24.80 12.38
CA VAL A 52 22.60 -24.74 12.13
C VAL A 52 22.94 -23.43 11.43
N PHE A 53 23.93 -22.70 11.96
CA PHE A 53 24.32 -21.39 11.46
C PHE A 53 25.71 -21.46 10.82
N SER A 54 25.83 -20.98 9.58
CA SER A 54 27.13 -20.74 8.93
C SER A 54 27.72 -19.37 9.25
N SER A 55 26.89 -18.41 9.68
CA SER A 55 27.30 -17.08 10.14
C SER A 55 27.46 -17.04 11.66
N ARG A 56 28.65 -16.67 12.13
CA ARG A 56 28.96 -16.56 13.56
C ARG A 56 28.13 -15.46 14.23
N MET A 57 27.96 -14.35 13.54
CA MET A 57 27.17 -13.20 13.97
C MET A 57 25.69 -13.55 14.15
N LEU A 58 25.06 -14.23 13.19
CA LEU A 58 23.66 -14.67 13.34
C LEU A 58 23.49 -15.69 14.46
N TYR A 59 24.46 -16.60 14.61
CA TYR A 59 24.46 -17.56 15.70
C TYR A 59 24.53 -16.87 17.07
N GLU A 60 25.44 -15.91 17.24
CA GLU A 60 25.59 -15.17 18.49
C GLU A 60 24.34 -14.32 18.81
N ALA A 61 23.72 -13.72 17.79
CA ALA A 61 22.49 -12.94 17.94
C ALA A 61 21.25 -13.79 18.27
N MET A 62 21.06 -14.94 17.61
CA MET A 62 19.79 -15.67 17.65
C MET A 62 19.79 -16.90 18.57
N ALA A 63 20.92 -17.57 18.74
CA ALA A 63 20.97 -18.80 19.53
C ALA A 63 20.50 -18.64 20.99
N PRO A 64 20.76 -17.53 21.71
CA PRO A 64 20.27 -17.35 23.08
C PRO A 64 18.74 -17.36 23.16
N THR A 65 18.06 -16.70 22.21
CA THR A 65 16.60 -16.61 22.17
C THR A 65 15.99 -17.92 21.69
N LEU A 66 16.54 -18.53 20.64
CA LEU A 66 16.04 -19.79 20.09
C LEU A 66 16.18 -20.97 21.07
N ARG A 67 17.25 -21.02 21.88
CA ARG A 67 17.40 -22.04 22.92
C ARG A 67 16.32 -21.96 24.00
N LYS A 68 15.86 -20.75 24.36
CA LYS A 68 14.73 -20.56 25.30
C LYS A 68 13.43 -21.13 24.74
N LEU A 69 13.29 -21.15 23.41
CA LEU A 69 12.17 -21.76 22.68
C LEU A 69 12.36 -23.28 22.43
N GLY A 70 13.37 -23.90 23.04
CA GLY A 70 13.63 -25.34 22.92
C GLY A 70 14.40 -25.75 21.65
N VAL A 71 14.95 -24.79 20.90
CA VAL A 71 15.68 -25.06 19.66
C VAL A 71 17.13 -25.42 19.94
N THR A 72 17.58 -26.54 19.38
CA THR A 72 19.00 -26.90 19.41
C THR A 72 19.78 -26.10 18.36
N CYS A 73 20.55 -25.11 18.81
CA CYS A 73 21.34 -24.22 17.92
C CYS A 73 22.82 -24.62 17.88
N ARG A 74 23.38 -24.81 16.68
CA ARG A 74 24.80 -25.12 16.44
C ARG A 74 25.44 -24.15 15.44
N TYR A 75 26.64 -23.66 15.74
CA TYR A 75 27.45 -22.95 14.75
C TYR A 75 28.33 -23.95 13.97
N GLN A 76 28.27 -23.86 12.65
CA GLN A 76 29.09 -24.66 11.74
C GLN A 76 29.45 -23.80 10.53
N PRO A 77 30.69 -23.32 10.40
CA PRO A 77 31.10 -22.35 9.37
C PRO A 77 30.99 -22.89 7.93
N THR A 78 30.80 -24.19 7.76
CA THR A 78 30.55 -24.81 6.46
C THR A 78 29.42 -25.83 6.61
N VAL A 79 28.28 -25.51 6.00
CA VAL A 79 27.12 -26.39 5.87
C VAL A 79 27.06 -26.83 4.41
N PRO A 80 27.35 -28.11 4.09
CA PRO A 80 27.44 -28.60 2.71
C PRO A 80 26.20 -28.32 1.87
N GLU A 81 25.01 -28.46 2.45
CA GLU A 81 23.72 -28.24 1.79
C GLU A 81 23.54 -26.76 1.43
N LEU A 82 23.85 -25.83 2.35
CA LEU A 82 23.84 -24.39 2.04
C LEU A 82 24.89 -24.02 1.00
N LYS A 83 26.06 -24.69 0.96
CA LYS A 83 27.05 -24.46 -0.10
C LYS A 83 26.57 -24.95 -1.45
N ARG A 84 25.94 -26.12 -1.52
CA ARG A 84 25.33 -26.66 -2.74
C ARG A 84 24.22 -25.75 -3.23
N MET A 85 23.29 -25.37 -2.36
CA MET A 85 22.15 -24.52 -2.72
C MET A 85 22.55 -23.07 -2.98
N ALA A 86 23.56 -22.52 -2.30
CA ALA A 86 24.13 -21.23 -2.67
C ALA A 86 24.86 -21.30 -4.03
N ALA A 87 25.48 -22.43 -4.38
CA ALA A 87 26.08 -22.63 -5.70
C ALA A 87 25.01 -22.82 -6.79
N GLU A 88 23.91 -23.52 -6.51
CA GLU A 88 22.76 -23.65 -7.41
C GLU A 88 21.99 -22.33 -7.55
N PHE A 89 21.82 -21.58 -6.45
CA PHE A 89 21.21 -20.25 -6.46
C PHE A 89 22.13 -19.23 -7.13
N ALA A 90 23.44 -19.28 -6.91
CA ALA A 90 24.40 -18.46 -7.67
C ALA A 90 24.42 -18.86 -9.15
N LYS A 91 24.23 -20.13 -9.49
CA LYS A 91 24.09 -20.59 -10.87
C LYS A 91 22.76 -20.16 -11.50
N TYR A 92 21.66 -20.20 -10.75
CA TYR A 92 20.34 -19.71 -11.17
C TYR A 92 20.32 -18.19 -11.28
N MET A 93 21.05 -17.49 -10.40
CA MET A 93 21.32 -16.06 -10.49
C MET A 93 22.34 -15.74 -11.58
N ASP A 94 23.29 -16.60 -11.94
CA ASP A 94 24.13 -16.46 -13.15
C ASP A 94 23.35 -16.80 -14.44
N GLU A 95 22.22 -17.52 -14.32
CA GLU A 95 21.26 -17.83 -15.39
C GLU A 95 20.09 -16.81 -15.46
N GLN A 96 19.92 -15.94 -14.43
CA GLN A 96 18.86 -14.91 -14.32
C GLN A 96 19.41 -13.47 -14.22
N GLU A 97 20.64 -13.26 -13.77
CA GLU A 97 21.51 -12.21 -14.27
C GLU A 97 21.99 -12.71 -15.63
N PRO A 98 21.78 -11.99 -16.74
CA PRO A 98 22.53 -12.31 -17.93
C PRO A 98 24.00 -12.18 -17.55
N SER A 99 24.72 -13.30 -17.63
CA SER A 99 26.17 -13.29 -17.55
C SER A 99 26.70 -12.11 -18.37
N HIS A 100 27.47 -11.27 -17.70
CA HIS A 100 28.12 -10.10 -18.26
C HIS A 100 29.19 -10.46 -19.32
N ASP A 101 29.29 -11.73 -19.79
CA ASP A 101 30.34 -12.15 -20.74
C ASP A 101 30.14 -13.49 -21.51
N ALA A 102 29.00 -14.19 -21.50
CA ALA A 102 28.94 -15.52 -22.16
C ALA A 102 27.65 -15.89 -22.95
N CYS A 103 26.85 -14.91 -23.34
CA CYS A 103 25.93 -15.05 -24.51
C CYS A 103 26.17 -13.96 -25.56
N PHE A 104 27.42 -13.49 -25.69
CA PHE A 104 27.91 -12.83 -26.89
C PHE A 104 28.80 -13.80 -27.65
N ALA A 105 28.18 -14.81 -28.25
CA ALA A 105 28.79 -15.58 -29.30
C ALA A 105 27.75 -15.81 -30.40
N ASN A 106 27.79 -14.90 -31.39
CA ASN A 106 27.11 -14.93 -32.68
C ASN A 106 25.57 -14.88 -32.69
N GLU A 107 25.00 -13.67 -32.67
CA GLU A 107 23.96 -13.25 -33.64
C GLU A 107 24.08 -11.75 -33.95
N ALA A 108 25.27 -11.29 -34.34
CA ALA A 108 25.38 -10.07 -35.13
C ALA A 108 24.95 -10.37 -36.57
N SER A 109 23.64 -10.48 -36.87
CA SER A 109 23.09 -10.41 -38.25
C SER A 109 21.56 -10.51 -38.41
N GLY A 110 20.73 -10.32 -37.38
CA GLY A 110 19.28 -10.16 -37.55
C GLY A 110 18.88 -8.69 -37.49
N ALA A 111 18.28 -8.11 -38.52
CA ALA A 111 17.69 -6.78 -38.40
C ALA A 111 16.60 -6.83 -37.33
N GLU A 112 16.82 -6.20 -36.17
CA GLU A 112 15.84 -6.17 -35.08
C GLU A 112 14.53 -5.54 -35.57
N SER A 113 13.53 -6.38 -35.77
CA SER A 113 12.24 -5.97 -36.31
C SER A 113 11.36 -5.38 -35.20
N LEU A 114 10.54 -4.40 -35.56
CA LEU A 114 9.55 -3.80 -34.67
C LEU A 114 8.52 -4.87 -34.23
N PRO A 115 8.26 -5.06 -32.92
CA PRO A 115 7.20 -5.96 -32.45
C PRO A 115 5.84 -5.60 -33.04
N ALA A 116 5.00 -6.60 -33.25
CA ALA A 116 3.62 -6.37 -33.66
C ALA A 116 2.87 -5.56 -32.59
N PRO A 117 1.84 -4.75 -32.94
CA PRO A 117 1.13 -3.93 -31.97
C PRO A 117 0.55 -4.71 -30.79
N ASP A 118 0.17 -5.97 -30.99
CA ASP A 118 -0.41 -6.88 -30.00
C ASP A 118 0.61 -7.82 -29.32
N ASP A 119 1.89 -7.72 -29.65
CA ASP A 119 2.96 -8.53 -29.05
C ASP A 119 3.46 -7.94 -27.73
N LEU A 120 2.73 -8.20 -26.64
CA LEU A 120 3.09 -7.70 -25.31
C LEU A 120 4.50 -8.14 -24.88
N ALA A 121 4.89 -9.37 -25.20
CA ALA A 121 6.17 -9.93 -24.79
C ALA A 121 7.33 -9.24 -25.52
N GLY A 122 7.21 -9.04 -26.84
CA GLY A 122 8.18 -8.31 -27.63
C GLY A 122 8.34 -6.86 -27.20
N TRP A 123 7.24 -6.16 -26.89
CA TRP A 123 7.31 -4.80 -26.36
C TRP A 123 7.95 -4.74 -24.96
N LYS A 124 7.63 -5.67 -24.05
CA LYS A 124 8.26 -5.73 -22.72
C LYS A 124 9.76 -6.05 -22.80
N GLU A 125 10.17 -6.88 -23.75
CA GLU A 125 11.58 -7.20 -23.99
C GLU A 125 12.35 -6.00 -24.56
N ALA A 126 11.78 -5.27 -25.53
CA ALA A 126 12.33 -4.00 -26.01
C ALA A 126 12.44 -2.95 -24.87
N ASP A 127 11.44 -2.89 -24.00
CA ASP A 127 11.43 -1.99 -22.85
C ASP A 127 12.53 -2.31 -21.83
N ARG A 128 12.76 -3.59 -21.57
CA ARG A 128 13.85 -4.08 -20.73
C ARG A 128 15.22 -3.70 -21.29
N ARG A 129 15.43 -3.85 -22.60
CA ARG A 129 16.68 -3.41 -23.26
C ARG A 129 16.88 -1.90 -23.14
N LEU A 130 15.84 -1.11 -23.36
CA LEU A 130 15.92 0.35 -23.20
C LEU A 130 16.24 0.74 -21.75
N ALA A 131 15.61 0.08 -20.76
CA ALA A 131 15.90 0.28 -19.35
C ALA A 131 17.36 -0.07 -18.99
N HIS A 132 17.92 -1.13 -19.60
CA HIS A 132 19.33 -1.48 -19.45
C HIS A 132 20.24 -0.38 -19.99
N ARG A 133 19.95 0.16 -21.19
CA ARG A 133 20.71 1.29 -21.74
C ARG A 133 20.64 2.53 -20.85
N PHE A 134 19.49 2.80 -20.24
CA PHE A 134 19.37 3.89 -19.26
C PHE A 134 20.28 3.65 -18.05
N ALA A 135 20.37 2.42 -17.56
CA ALA A 135 21.27 2.08 -16.45
C ALA A 135 22.76 2.21 -16.84
N GLU A 136 23.14 1.80 -18.05
CA GLU A 136 24.52 1.91 -18.56
C GLU A 136 24.94 3.38 -18.72
N ILE A 137 24.16 4.17 -19.45
CA ILE A 137 24.48 5.58 -19.72
C ILE A 137 24.52 6.42 -18.44
N THR A 138 23.75 6.03 -17.42
CA THR A 138 23.75 6.72 -16.12
C THR A 138 24.86 6.25 -15.19
N ARG A 139 25.31 4.99 -15.30
CA ARG A 139 26.49 4.48 -14.58
C ARG A 139 27.77 5.16 -15.04
N ASP A 140 27.90 5.38 -16.35
CA ASP A 140 29.11 5.95 -16.95
C ASP A 140 29.12 7.48 -16.97
N SER A 141 28.05 8.11 -16.47
CA SER A 141 27.90 9.57 -16.48
C SER A 141 28.09 10.19 -15.09
N ASP A 142 29.08 11.09 -14.97
CA ASP A 142 29.26 11.96 -13.79
C ASP A 142 28.03 12.84 -13.49
N VAL A 143 27.09 12.94 -14.44
CA VAL A 143 25.88 13.76 -14.31
C VAL A 143 24.98 13.27 -13.18
N THR A 144 24.89 11.96 -12.97
CA THR A 144 23.94 11.35 -12.01
C THR A 144 24.33 11.61 -10.56
N GLN A 145 25.63 11.75 -10.29
CA GLN A 145 26.16 12.12 -8.97
C GLN A 145 26.45 13.61 -8.83
N SER A 146 26.23 14.41 -9.88
CA SER A 146 26.51 15.84 -9.81
C SER A 146 25.60 16.52 -8.79
N THR A 147 26.19 17.30 -7.87
CA THR A 147 25.45 18.06 -6.83
C THR A 147 24.31 18.88 -7.43
N ARG A 148 24.50 19.40 -8.65
CA ARG A 148 23.48 20.16 -9.37
C ARG A 148 22.27 19.31 -9.77
N ALA A 149 22.46 18.09 -10.26
CA ALA A 149 21.35 17.20 -10.64
C ALA A 149 20.59 16.73 -9.39
N VAL A 150 21.32 16.32 -8.35
CA VAL A 150 20.77 15.88 -7.06
C VAL A 150 19.92 16.99 -6.44
N ARG A 151 20.50 18.17 -6.25
CA ARG A 151 19.79 19.34 -5.71
C ARG A 151 18.60 19.76 -6.56
N ARG A 152 18.66 19.55 -7.87
CA ARG A 152 17.53 19.89 -8.74
C ARG A 152 16.34 18.96 -8.51
N TYR A 153 16.58 17.66 -8.32
CA TYR A 153 15.54 16.64 -8.23
C TYR A 153 15.04 16.40 -6.79
N PHE A 154 15.93 16.43 -5.80
CA PHE A 154 15.57 16.16 -4.40
C PHE A 154 15.33 17.43 -3.58
N ASP A 155 15.70 18.61 -4.11
CA ASP A 155 15.82 19.86 -3.34
C ASP A 155 16.79 19.75 -2.15
N ASP A 156 17.70 18.78 -2.22
CA ASP A 156 18.71 18.45 -1.21
C ASP A 156 20.00 17.95 -1.91
N GLU A 157 21.10 17.84 -1.20
CA GLU A 157 22.40 17.40 -1.72
C GLU A 157 22.77 15.97 -1.28
N ASP A 158 22.11 15.38 -0.27
CA ASP A 158 22.37 14.03 0.23
C ASP A 158 21.56 12.94 -0.49
N ILE A 159 21.97 12.63 -1.72
CA ILE A 159 21.41 11.50 -2.48
C ILE A 159 21.51 10.16 -1.72
N GLY A 160 22.52 10.01 -0.86
CA GLY A 160 22.76 8.77 -0.12
C GLY A 160 21.67 8.49 0.90
N SER A 161 21.17 9.53 1.58
CA SER A 161 20.02 9.40 2.49
C SER A 161 18.77 8.97 1.75
N PHE A 162 18.44 9.61 0.62
CA PHE A 162 17.28 9.23 -0.18
C PHE A 162 17.36 7.78 -0.66
N TYR A 163 18.52 7.36 -1.15
CA TYR A 163 18.71 5.99 -1.60
C TYR A 163 18.54 4.98 -0.47
N ARG A 164 19.05 5.26 0.75
CA ARG A 164 18.86 4.36 1.90
C ARG A 164 17.41 4.32 2.36
N ASN A 165 16.76 5.48 2.50
CA ASN A 165 15.43 5.57 3.11
C ASN A 165 14.31 5.15 2.15
N HIS A 166 14.52 5.31 0.84
CA HIS A 166 13.48 5.15 -0.17
C HIS A 166 13.82 4.11 -1.25
N HIS A 167 14.83 3.26 -1.03
CA HIS A 167 15.21 2.19 -1.98
C HIS A 167 14.02 1.34 -2.42
N GLU A 168 13.28 0.81 -1.45
CA GLU A 168 12.12 -0.08 -1.67
C GLU A 168 10.96 0.64 -2.38
N ARG A 169 10.91 1.97 -2.29
CA ARG A 169 9.89 2.80 -2.94
C ARG A 169 10.29 3.20 -4.38
N GLY A 170 11.46 2.76 -4.87
CA GLY A 170 11.90 2.95 -6.24
C GLY A 170 12.53 4.32 -6.55
N VAL A 171 13.09 4.98 -5.52
CA VAL A 171 13.72 6.31 -5.66
C VAL A 171 14.81 6.37 -6.73
N VAL A 172 15.61 5.30 -6.86
CA VAL A 172 16.70 5.22 -7.85
C VAL A 172 16.11 5.24 -9.26
N ALA A 173 15.10 4.40 -9.53
CA ALA A 173 14.46 4.34 -10.83
C ALA A 173 13.81 5.68 -11.22
N ALA A 174 13.12 6.33 -10.27
CA ALA A 174 12.49 7.63 -10.49
C ALA A 174 13.51 8.73 -10.82
N TYR A 175 14.60 8.81 -10.05
CA TYR A 175 15.66 9.78 -10.29
C TYR A 175 16.37 9.54 -11.63
N LEU A 176 16.76 8.30 -11.94
CA LEU A 176 17.44 7.96 -13.19
C LEU A 176 16.54 8.22 -14.42
N SER A 177 15.26 7.88 -14.35
CA SER A 177 14.29 8.22 -15.41
C SER A 177 14.24 9.73 -15.64
N TRP A 178 14.19 10.53 -14.56
CA TRP A 178 14.21 11.98 -14.69
C TRP A 178 15.52 12.52 -15.29
N VAL A 179 16.68 12.00 -14.85
CA VAL A 179 17.99 12.39 -15.38
C VAL A 179 18.05 12.15 -16.89
N VAL A 180 17.63 10.96 -17.33
CA VAL A 180 17.69 10.59 -18.74
C VAL A 180 16.75 11.45 -19.59
N LEU A 181 15.52 11.64 -19.13
CA LEU A 181 14.46 12.24 -19.95
C LEU A 181 14.41 13.78 -19.90
N TYR A 182 14.77 14.41 -18.77
CA TYR A 182 14.57 15.86 -18.59
C TYR A 182 15.80 16.64 -18.16
N TYR A 183 16.80 16.01 -17.54
CA TYR A 183 17.93 16.78 -17.01
C TYR A 183 18.82 17.31 -18.14
N ARG A 184 19.12 18.60 -18.05
CA ARG A 184 20.05 19.29 -18.94
C ARG A 184 21.10 20.01 -18.10
N PRO A 185 22.40 19.67 -18.20
CA PRO A 185 23.46 20.36 -17.47
C PRO A 185 23.48 21.88 -17.74
N ARG A 186 23.21 22.27 -18.98
CA ARG A 186 23.00 23.66 -19.43
C ARG A 186 21.71 23.75 -20.23
N LYS A 187 21.07 24.92 -20.28
CA LYS A 187 19.81 25.12 -21.02
C LYS A 187 19.87 24.70 -22.50
N THR A 188 21.05 24.77 -23.11
CA THR A 188 21.30 24.43 -24.52
C THR A 188 21.79 23.00 -24.72
N SER A 189 22.09 22.26 -23.65
CA SER A 189 22.55 20.87 -23.74
C SER A 189 21.39 19.94 -24.07
N ALA A 190 21.62 18.96 -24.94
CA ALA A 190 20.71 17.85 -25.16
C ALA A 190 20.54 17.02 -23.86
N THR A 191 19.36 16.46 -23.63
CA THR A 191 19.17 15.42 -22.59
C THR A 191 19.85 14.12 -23.01
N LEU A 192 20.06 13.18 -22.09
CA LEU A 192 20.61 11.86 -22.47
C LEU A 192 19.67 11.12 -23.42
N ALA A 193 18.34 11.25 -23.24
CA ALA A 193 17.36 10.72 -24.17
C ALA A 193 17.49 11.30 -25.58
N GLU A 194 17.72 12.61 -25.72
CA GLU A 194 17.93 13.24 -27.03
C GLU A 194 19.25 12.79 -27.68
N GLN A 195 20.28 12.53 -26.87
CA GLN A 195 21.56 11.98 -27.35
C GLN A 195 21.37 10.55 -27.88
N LEU A 196 20.68 9.69 -27.12
CA LEU A 196 20.35 8.32 -27.56
C LEU A 196 19.56 8.31 -28.87
N LEU A 197 18.55 9.18 -29.01
CA LEU A 197 17.80 9.31 -30.27
C LEU A 197 18.67 9.79 -31.44
N ALA A 198 19.67 10.62 -31.18
CA ALA A 198 20.60 11.12 -32.21
C ALA A 198 21.65 10.08 -32.62
N GLU A 199 22.08 9.23 -31.69
CA GLU A 199 23.00 8.10 -31.94
C GLU A 199 22.33 6.98 -32.75
N GLY A 200 21.00 6.88 -32.66
CA GLY A 200 20.19 5.89 -33.36
C GLY A 200 19.95 4.67 -32.48
N LEU A 201 18.68 4.38 -32.23
CA LEU A 201 18.24 3.22 -31.46
C LEU A 201 17.58 2.17 -32.37
N PRO A 202 17.55 0.90 -31.95
CA PRO A 202 16.70 -0.09 -32.57
C PRO A 202 15.24 0.40 -32.67
N PRO A 203 14.48 0.03 -33.72
CA PRO A 203 13.17 0.62 -33.99
C PRO A 203 12.19 0.59 -32.81
N ALA A 204 12.15 -0.51 -32.06
CA ALA A 204 11.28 -0.65 -30.89
C ALA A 204 11.68 0.27 -29.73
N GLU A 205 12.98 0.41 -29.48
CA GLU A 205 13.53 1.27 -28.44
C GLU A 205 13.36 2.76 -28.79
N ASP A 206 13.51 3.14 -30.06
CA ASP A 206 13.22 4.49 -30.56
C ASP A 206 11.75 4.86 -30.31
N VAL A 207 10.82 3.97 -30.67
CA VAL A 207 9.37 4.17 -30.43
C VAL A 207 9.08 4.33 -28.94
N LEU A 208 9.63 3.46 -28.10
CA LEU A 208 9.43 3.49 -26.65
C LEU A 208 10.03 4.76 -26.00
N LEU A 209 11.19 5.21 -26.46
CA LEU A 209 11.82 6.42 -25.94
C LEU A 209 11.04 7.68 -26.34
N ARG A 210 10.57 7.75 -27.59
CA ARG A 210 9.70 8.85 -28.04
C ARG A 210 8.39 8.88 -27.29
N ALA A 211 7.74 7.73 -27.10
CA ALA A 211 6.50 7.62 -26.33
C ALA A 211 6.67 8.16 -24.89
N ARG A 212 7.81 7.84 -24.24
CA ARG A 212 8.16 8.40 -22.91
C ARG A 212 8.36 9.92 -22.93
N LEU A 213 9.03 10.46 -23.96
CA LEU A 213 9.27 11.90 -24.11
C LEU A 213 7.99 12.70 -24.43
N GLU A 214 7.05 12.09 -25.15
CA GLU A 214 5.73 12.66 -25.43
C GLU A 214 4.84 12.65 -24.19
N ALA A 215 4.89 11.56 -23.42
CA ALA A 215 4.20 11.41 -22.15
C ALA A 215 4.74 12.36 -21.06
N HIS A 216 4.01 12.41 -19.95
CA HIS A 216 4.29 13.30 -18.83
C HIS A 216 4.08 12.56 -17.51
N PRO A 217 4.90 12.81 -16.49
CA PRO A 217 4.66 12.27 -15.16
C PRO A 217 3.54 13.06 -14.47
N THR A 218 2.69 12.35 -13.73
CA THR A 218 1.54 12.91 -12.99
C THR A 218 1.26 12.05 -11.75
N ILE A 219 0.17 12.34 -11.04
CA ILE A 219 -0.34 11.52 -9.94
C ILE A 219 -1.54 10.74 -10.45
N TYR A 220 -1.43 9.41 -10.46
CA TYR A 220 -2.53 8.52 -10.78
C TYR A 220 -3.12 7.92 -9.50
N ARG A 221 -4.44 7.82 -9.43
CA ARG A 221 -5.13 6.96 -8.47
C ARG A 221 -5.33 5.58 -9.07
N VAL A 222 -5.05 4.53 -8.29
CA VAL A 222 -5.40 3.15 -8.65
C VAL A 222 -6.90 2.97 -8.43
N ALA A 223 -7.66 2.95 -9.52
CA ALA A 223 -9.12 2.82 -9.51
C ALA A 223 -9.60 1.35 -9.43
N GLY A 224 -8.73 0.44 -9.87
CA GLY A 224 -8.95 -1.00 -9.87
C GLY A 224 -7.74 -1.73 -10.44
N HIS A 225 -7.67 -3.03 -10.25
CA HIS A 225 -6.65 -3.89 -10.83
C HIS A 225 -7.19 -5.30 -11.06
N ASP A 226 -6.63 -6.00 -12.05
CA ASP A 226 -6.91 -7.41 -12.34
C ASP A 226 -5.57 -8.18 -12.39
N PRO A 227 -5.23 -8.94 -11.33
CA PRO A 227 -4.00 -9.74 -11.29
C PRO A 227 -3.94 -10.82 -12.40
N ARG A 228 -5.09 -11.36 -12.82
CA ARG A 228 -5.13 -12.41 -13.85
C ARG A 228 -4.86 -11.84 -15.23
N ALA A 229 -5.44 -10.68 -15.53
CA ALA A 229 -5.19 -9.96 -16.77
C ALA A 229 -3.82 -9.27 -16.78
N GLY A 230 -3.24 -8.99 -15.60
CA GLY A 230 -1.99 -8.25 -15.48
C GLY A 230 -2.16 -6.75 -15.72
N THR A 231 -3.31 -6.20 -15.32
CA THR A 231 -3.73 -4.83 -15.67
C THR A 231 -4.07 -4.00 -14.45
N VAL A 232 -3.80 -2.70 -14.54
CA VAL A 232 -4.11 -1.71 -13.49
C VAL A 232 -4.84 -0.53 -14.12
N ASP A 233 -6.02 -0.21 -13.60
CA ASP A 233 -6.81 0.94 -14.03
C ASP A 233 -6.39 2.17 -13.25
N LEU A 234 -5.93 3.19 -13.97
CA LEU A 234 -5.36 4.40 -13.42
C LEU A 234 -6.18 5.62 -13.82
N GLU A 235 -6.50 6.50 -12.86
CA GLU A 235 -7.16 7.77 -13.09
C GLU A 235 -6.19 8.93 -12.81
N ASP A 236 -5.95 9.81 -13.78
CA ASP A 236 -5.07 10.97 -13.59
C ASP A 236 -5.77 12.01 -12.71
N VAL A 237 -5.23 12.21 -11.52
CA VAL A 237 -5.81 13.11 -10.52
C VAL A 237 -5.64 14.57 -10.94
N LEU A 238 -4.49 14.92 -11.54
CA LEU A 238 -4.13 16.30 -11.84
C LEU A 238 -4.78 16.79 -13.13
N LEU A 239 -4.74 15.99 -14.20
CA LEU A 239 -5.24 16.38 -15.51
C LEU A 239 -6.57 15.72 -15.88
N GLY A 240 -6.91 14.60 -15.25
CA GLY A 240 -8.10 13.82 -15.59
C GLY A 240 -7.88 12.82 -16.72
N GLY A 241 -8.88 11.97 -16.91
CA GLY A 241 -8.79 10.84 -17.83
C GLY A 241 -8.35 9.57 -17.13
N SER A 242 -8.55 8.45 -17.82
CA SER A 242 -8.22 7.12 -17.32
C SER A 242 -7.39 6.35 -18.34
N VAL A 243 -6.52 5.46 -17.85
CA VAL A 243 -5.69 4.59 -18.67
C VAL A 243 -5.52 3.24 -17.97
N THR A 244 -5.56 2.16 -18.74
CA THR A 244 -5.29 0.81 -18.24
C THR A 244 -3.84 0.44 -18.57
N ALA A 245 -3.01 0.40 -17.54
CA ALA A 245 -1.62 -0.02 -17.65
C ALA A 245 -1.47 -1.54 -17.61
N HIS A 246 -0.46 -2.06 -18.28
CA HIS A 246 -0.19 -3.49 -18.41
C HIS A 246 1.09 -3.84 -17.64
N ASP A 247 0.92 -4.27 -16.39
CA ASP A 247 1.99 -4.62 -15.49
C ASP A 247 1.55 -5.72 -14.51
N ARG A 248 2.09 -6.93 -14.69
CA ARG A 248 1.73 -8.11 -13.89
C ARG A 248 2.11 -7.93 -12.43
N LEU A 249 3.35 -7.53 -12.16
CA LEU A 249 3.88 -7.39 -10.81
C LEU A 249 3.10 -6.33 -10.03
N LEU A 250 2.83 -5.18 -10.65
CA LEU A 250 2.02 -4.15 -10.01
C LEU A 250 0.60 -4.66 -9.76
N SER A 251 -0.05 -5.29 -10.75
CA SER A 251 -1.41 -5.79 -10.58
C SER A 251 -1.56 -6.85 -9.48
N GLU A 252 -0.51 -7.63 -9.18
CA GLU A 252 -0.53 -8.65 -8.13
C GLU A 252 -0.27 -8.08 -6.73
N ASN A 253 0.30 -6.88 -6.62
CA ASN A 253 0.82 -6.33 -5.36
C ASN A 253 0.24 -4.95 -4.98
N ILE A 254 -0.53 -4.32 -5.87
CA ILE A 254 -1.10 -2.99 -5.62
C ILE A 254 -2.46 -3.08 -4.92
N SER A 255 -2.76 -2.10 -4.08
CA SER A 255 -4.10 -1.92 -3.52
C SER A 255 -4.82 -0.76 -4.22
N ASP A 256 -6.14 -0.88 -4.34
CA ASP A 256 -6.99 0.22 -4.79
C ASP A 256 -6.85 1.44 -3.84
N ASN A 257 -7.14 2.64 -4.34
CA ASN A 257 -6.99 3.92 -3.64
C ASN A 257 -5.56 4.31 -3.25
N VAL A 258 -4.54 3.57 -3.70
CA VAL A 258 -3.15 4.05 -3.67
C VAL A 258 -2.95 5.08 -4.77
N PHE A 259 -2.15 6.11 -4.48
CA PHE A 259 -1.77 7.12 -5.46
C PHE A 259 -0.32 6.90 -5.89
N LEU A 260 -0.09 6.84 -7.20
CA LEU A 260 1.20 6.56 -7.82
C LEU A 260 1.69 7.80 -8.56
N VAL A 261 2.90 8.25 -8.24
CA VAL A 261 3.59 9.31 -8.98
C VAL A 261 4.39 8.67 -10.11
N ILE A 262 3.75 8.52 -11.27
CA ILE A 262 4.26 7.75 -12.41
C ILE A 262 4.00 8.48 -13.73
N ARG A 263 4.69 8.05 -14.77
CA ARG A 263 4.33 8.34 -16.16
C ARG A 263 3.79 7.06 -16.80
N VAL A 264 2.73 7.21 -17.60
CA VAL A 264 2.18 6.13 -18.43
C VAL A 264 2.38 6.49 -19.89
N TYR A 265 2.85 5.55 -20.71
CA TYR A 265 3.17 5.76 -22.12
C TYR A 265 2.74 4.54 -22.97
N PRO A 266 2.32 4.75 -24.24
CA PRO A 266 1.89 3.68 -25.11
C PRO A 266 3.07 2.84 -25.64
N ALA A 267 2.83 1.54 -25.84
CA ALA A 267 3.72 0.58 -26.49
C ALA A 267 2.88 -0.43 -27.27
N GLY A 268 2.83 -0.29 -28.61
CA GLY A 268 1.85 -1.03 -29.41
C GLY A 268 0.41 -0.67 -29.01
N GLN A 269 -0.41 -1.67 -28.69
CA GLN A 269 -1.76 -1.48 -28.14
C GLN A 269 -1.79 -1.40 -26.60
N PHE A 270 -0.64 -1.50 -25.94
CA PHE A 270 -0.51 -1.55 -24.49
C PHE A 270 -0.08 -0.20 -23.91
N HIS A 271 -0.19 -0.07 -22.60
CA HIS A 271 0.34 1.08 -21.86
C HIS A 271 1.31 0.58 -20.78
N PHE A 272 2.53 1.08 -20.83
CA PHE A 272 3.58 0.81 -19.84
C PHE A 272 3.74 2.01 -18.91
N LEU A 273 4.48 1.82 -17.83
CA LEU A 273 4.68 2.84 -16.81
C LEU A 273 6.15 2.92 -16.38
N ASP A 274 6.54 4.07 -15.85
CA ASP A 274 7.77 4.25 -15.09
C ASP A 274 7.58 5.21 -13.91
N LEU A 275 8.36 4.99 -12.86
CA LEU A 275 8.29 5.77 -11.63
C LEU A 275 8.78 7.20 -11.87
N ALA A 276 8.11 8.17 -11.25
CA ALA A 276 8.49 9.59 -11.33
C ALA A 276 8.62 10.26 -9.95
N GLY A 277 8.16 9.60 -8.88
CA GLY A 277 8.24 10.04 -7.49
C GLY A 277 7.75 8.93 -6.53
N PRO A 278 7.57 9.24 -5.24
CA PRO A 278 7.11 8.28 -4.25
C PRO A 278 5.64 7.86 -4.47
N PRO A 279 5.24 6.64 -4.10
CA PRO A 279 3.83 6.33 -3.89
C PRO A 279 3.29 7.17 -2.73
N LEU A 280 2.03 7.58 -2.81
CA LEU A 280 1.35 8.42 -1.83
C LEU A 280 0.17 7.67 -1.21
N GLY A 281 0.06 7.72 0.12
CA GLY A 281 -1.08 7.20 0.86
C GLY A 281 -2.33 8.07 0.70
N MET A 282 -3.50 7.51 1.04
CA MET A 282 -4.81 8.19 0.90
C MET A 282 -4.86 9.56 1.60
N GLY A 283 -4.24 9.70 2.78
CA GLY A 283 -4.21 10.95 3.53
C GLY A 283 -3.16 11.97 3.08
N MET A 284 -2.28 11.59 2.15
CA MET A 284 -1.16 12.43 1.69
C MET A 284 -1.52 13.26 0.45
N VAL A 285 -2.37 12.73 -0.42
CA VAL A 285 -2.52 13.27 -1.79
C VAL A 285 -2.96 14.73 -1.85
N ASP A 286 -3.92 15.17 -1.04
CA ASP A 286 -4.39 16.56 -1.05
C ASP A 286 -3.28 17.54 -0.62
N ALA A 287 -2.52 17.16 0.40
CA ALA A 287 -1.39 17.94 0.90
C ALA A 287 -0.23 17.93 -0.12
N ALA A 288 0.02 16.80 -0.79
CA ALA A 288 1.01 16.69 -1.85
C ALA A 288 0.65 17.57 -3.06
N VAL A 289 -0.61 17.58 -3.48
CA VAL A 289 -1.11 18.43 -4.57
C VAL A 289 -0.94 19.92 -4.20
N ALA A 290 -1.29 20.30 -2.97
CA ALA A 290 -1.09 21.66 -2.49
C ALA A 290 0.39 22.06 -2.50
N PHE A 291 1.26 21.20 -1.97
CA PHE A 291 2.71 21.39 -1.98
C PHE A 291 3.25 21.59 -3.41
N LEU A 292 2.87 20.73 -4.37
CA LEU A 292 3.30 20.86 -5.76
C LEU A 292 2.85 22.19 -6.38
N ARG A 293 1.63 22.65 -6.07
CA ARG A 293 1.11 23.94 -6.53
C ARG A 293 1.89 25.11 -5.93
N ASP A 294 2.18 25.07 -4.63
CA ASP A 294 2.92 26.10 -3.90
C ASP A 294 4.38 26.20 -4.36
N CYS A 295 4.98 25.06 -4.67
CA CYS A 295 6.27 24.96 -5.35
C CYS A 295 6.23 25.47 -6.80
N GLY A 296 5.06 25.86 -7.33
CA GLY A 296 4.86 26.45 -8.65
C GLY A 296 4.82 25.44 -9.79
N LEU A 297 4.40 24.19 -9.55
CA LEU A 297 4.14 23.22 -10.62
C LEU A 297 2.82 23.58 -11.33
N THR A 298 2.86 23.69 -12.66
CA THR A 298 1.66 23.97 -13.46
C THR A 298 1.01 22.67 -13.92
N PHE A 299 -0.26 22.45 -13.60
CA PHE A 299 -1.01 21.24 -13.97
C PHE A 299 -1.51 21.32 -15.42
N THR A 300 -0.57 21.19 -16.35
CA THR A 300 -0.77 20.97 -17.79
C THR A 300 0.28 19.97 -18.25
N ARG A 301 0.07 19.26 -19.37
CA ARG A 301 1.07 18.31 -19.89
C ARG A 301 2.48 18.92 -20.00
N GLU A 302 2.58 20.11 -20.59
CA GLU A 302 3.85 20.84 -20.71
C GLU A 302 4.38 21.40 -19.38
N GLY A 303 3.49 21.78 -18.47
CA GLY A 303 3.86 22.19 -17.12
C GLY A 303 4.49 21.05 -16.30
N LEU A 304 3.88 19.87 -16.36
CA LEU A 304 4.37 18.66 -15.70
C LEU A 304 5.70 18.18 -16.30
N LYS A 305 5.88 18.24 -17.63
CA LYS A 305 7.16 17.93 -18.28
C LYS A 305 8.27 18.90 -17.86
N ARG A 306 8.03 20.21 -17.95
CA ARG A 306 9.02 21.23 -17.55
C ARG A 306 9.33 21.19 -16.05
N GLY A 307 8.33 20.83 -15.25
CA GLY A 307 8.39 20.76 -13.80
C GLY A 307 8.67 19.38 -13.23
N ALA A 308 9.04 18.37 -14.03
CA ALA A 308 9.12 16.96 -13.61
C ALA A 308 9.99 16.73 -12.36
N HIS A 309 11.04 17.54 -12.17
CA HIS A 309 11.89 17.49 -10.97
C HIS A 309 11.15 17.79 -9.67
N LYS A 310 10.06 18.57 -9.70
CA LYS A 310 9.26 18.89 -8.51
C LYS A 310 8.50 17.68 -7.97
N LEU A 311 8.25 16.66 -8.81
CA LEU A 311 7.72 15.39 -8.35
C LEU A 311 8.78 14.60 -7.55
N GLY A 312 10.07 14.86 -7.79
CA GLY A 312 11.17 14.36 -6.95
C GLY A 312 11.23 15.05 -5.57
N TRP A 313 10.79 16.29 -5.46
CA TRP A 313 10.71 16.98 -4.16
C TRP A 313 9.72 16.30 -3.19
N LEU A 314 8.81 15.48 -3.72
CA LEU A 314 7.91 14.68 -2.90
C LEU A 314 8.64 13.67 -2.01
N TRP A 315 9.87 13.23 -2.36
CA TRP A 315 10.62 12.30 -1.51
C TRP A 315 10.88 12.90 -0.12
N GLY A 316 11.48 14.10 -0.07
CA GLY A 316 11.74 14.81 1.19
C GLY A 316 10.45 15.31 1.85
N TRP A 317 9.49 15.75 1.05
CA TRP A 317 8.17 16.13 1.56
C TRP A 317 7.45 14.97 2.25
N CYS A 318 7.54 13.73 1.73
CA CYS A 318 6.97 12.57 2.39
C CYS A 318 7.63 12.31 3.75
N ASP A 319 8.96 12.45 3.85
CA ASP A 319 9.67 12.30 5.11
C ASP A 319 9.19 13.34 6.15
N ASP A 320 9.07 14.60 5.73
CA ASP A 320 8.55 15.68 6.58
C ASP A 320 7.08 15.45 6.99
N TRP A 321 6.25 14.99 6.04
CA TRP A 321 4.84 14.70 6.28
C TRP A 321 4.71 13.55 7.27
N GLU A 322 5.46 12.46 7.10
CA GLU A 322 5.43 11.30 8.00
C GLU A 322 5.94 11.68 9.41
N ALA A 323 6.96 12.55 9.50
CA ALA A 323 7.50 13.02 10.78
C ALA A 323 6.58 13.99 11.54
N THR A 324 5.78 14.81 10.83
CA THR A 324 4.96 15.86 11.43
C THR A 324 3.48 15.50 11.54
N SER A 325 3.02 14.53 10.76
CA SER A 325 1.62 14.08 10.78
C SER A 325 1.30 13.42 12.10
N ARG A 326 0.35 14.02 12.83
CA ARG A 326 -0.24 13.40 14.01
C ARG A 326 -1.36 12.50 13.52
N PRO A 327 -1.25 11.16 13.61
CA PRO A 327 -2.34 10.28 13.22
C PRO A 327 -3.59 10.68 14.02
N PRO A 328 -4.77 10.71 13.39
CA PRO A 328 -6.01 11.03 14.08
C PRO A 328 -6.19 10.08 15.27
N ARG A 329 -6.62 10.62 16.41
CA ARG A 329 -6.94 9.78 17.57
C ARG A 329 -8.20 8.99 17.25
N LEU A 330 -8.04 7.70 17.02
CA LEU A 330 -9.17 6.82 16.82
C LEU A 330 -9.94 6.70 18.15
N CYS A 331 -11.18 7.17 18.14
CA CYS A 331 -12.11 7.09 19.26
C CYS A 331 -13.43 6.46 18.79
N ASN A 332 -14.20 5.89 19.72
CA ASN A 332 -15.54 5.39 19.42
C ASN A 332 -16.52 6.56 19.21
N THR A 333 -17.79 6.26 18.94
CA THR A 333 -18.85 7.28 18.74
C THR A 333 -19.15 8.13 19.97
N ASP A 334 -18.65 7.77 21.16
CA ASP A 334 -18.73 8.53 22.41
C ASP A 334 -17.48 9.41 22.67
N GLY A 335 -16.45 9.32 21.81
CA GLY A 335 -15.17 9.99 22.00
C GLY A 335 -14.19 9.23 22.91
N ASP A 336 -14.53 8.02 23.35
CA ASP A 336 -13.68 7.19 24.18
C ASP A 336 -12.60 6.47 23.36
N LYS A 337 -11.47 6.17 24.00
CA LYS A 337 -10.43 5.31 23.42
C LYS A 337 -11.02 3.94 23.08
N ILE A 338 -10.78 3.47 21.87
CA ILE A 338 -11.25 2.14 21.46
C ILE A 338 -10.43 1.06 22.19
N LEU A 339 -11.11 0.31 23.06
CA LEU A 339 -10.60 -0.84 23.81
C LEU A 339 -11.62 -1.98 23.68
N LEU A 340 -11.23 -3.09 23.07
CA LEU A 340 -12.10 -4.26 22.98
C LEU A 340 -12.09 -5.00 24.32
N HIS A 341 -13.17 -4.86 25.08
CA HIS A 341 -13.43 -5.62 26.30
C HIS A 341 -14.31 -6.82 25.96
N THR A 342 -13.79 -8.02 26.22
CA THR A 342 -14.55 -9.28 26.17
C THR A 342 -14.71 -9.77 27.61
N ALA A 343 -15.94 -9.79 28.11
CA ALA A 343 -16.27 -10.15 29.48
C ALA A 343 -17.18 -11.36 29.57
N SER A 344 -16.85 -12.27 30.48
CA SER A 344 -17.58 -13.51 30.74
C SER A 344 -18.37 -13.41 32.04
N PHE A 345 -19.60 -13.91 32.03
CA PHE A 345 -20.48 -14.00 33.19
C PHE A 345 -21.07 -15.42 33.28
N ALA A 346 -21.10 -16.00 34.48
CA ALA A 346 -21.82 -17.24 34.73
C ALA A 346 -23.32 -16.96 34.89
N VAL A 347 -24.16 -17.83 34.33
CA VAL A 347 -25.60 -17.69 34.29
C VAL A 347 -26.26 -18.93 34.89
N ALA A 348 -26.94 -18.77 36.02
CA ALA A 348 -27.62 -19.88 36.71
C ALA A 348 -28.88 -20.36 35.98
N ASP A 349 -29.61 -19.44 35.32
CA ASP A 349 -30.79 -19.76 34.50
C ASP A 349 -30.69 -19.04 33.14
N PRO A 350 -30.14 -19.71 32.12
CA PRO A 350 -30.00 -19.15 30.77
C PRO A 350 -31.33 -18.78 30.12
N VAL A 351 -32.44 -19.45 30.46
CA VAL A 351 -33.75 -19.19 29.86
C VAL A 351 -34.33 -17.90 30.44
N ALA A 352 -34.30 -17.75 31.77
CA ALA A 352 -34.73 -16.52 32.42
C ALA A 352 -33.87 -15.31 31.99
N THR A 353 -32.56 -15.51 31.82
CA THR A 353 -31.63 -14.46 31.38
C THR A 353 -31.89 -14.01 29.95
N ARG A 354 -32.16 -14.96 29.02
CA ARG A 354 -32.59 -14.62 27.66
C ARG A 354 -33.87 -13.78 27.67
N GLN A 355 -34.86 -14.16 28.48
CA GLN A 355 -36.11 -13.40 28.56
C GLN A 355 -35.87 -11.99 29.11
N ALA A 356 -35.08 -11.86 30.17
CA ALA A 356 -34.76 -10.57 30.76
C ALA A 356 -33.99 -9.64 29.80
N LEU A 357 -33.14 -10.19 28.93
CA LEU A 357 -32.48 -9.42 27.86
C LEU A 357 -33.48 -8.99 26.78
N ARG A 358 -34.40 -9.85 26.36
CA ARG A 358 -35.44 -9.54 25.35
C ARG A 358 -36.42 -8.46 25.83
N ASP A 359 -36.69 -8.41 27.13
CA ASP A 359 -37.64 -7.44 27.70
C ASP A 359 -37.06 -6.01 27.81
N ARG A 360 -35.76 -5.84 27.52
CA ARG A 360 -35.11 -4.52 27.53
C ARG A 360 -35.33 -3.76 26.22
N HIS A 361 -35.69 -2.48 26.35
CA HIS A 361 -35.92 -1.58 25.22
C HIS A 361 -34.65 -1.23 24.43
N ASP A 362 -33.46 -1.38 25.03
CA ASP A 362 -32.16 -1.06 24.45
C ASP A 362 -31.41 -2.31 23.93
N ILE A 363 -32.10 -3.44 23.80
CA ILE A 363 -31.57 -4.71 23.31
C ILE A 363 -32.35 -5.17 22.09
N GLU A 364 -31.65 -5.49 21.01
CA GLU A 364 -32.20 -6.07 19.80
C GLU A 364 -31.72 -7.53 19.66
N PRO A 365 -32.62 -8.53 19.65
CA PRO A 365 -32.25 -9.92 19.44
C PRO A 365 -32.00 -10.21 17.95
N ASP A 366 -30.91 -10.91 17.67
CA ASP A 366 -30.62 -11.55 16.39
C ASP A 366 -30.97 -13.05 16.51
N GLU A 367 -32.12 -13.43 15.93
CA GLU A 367 -32.63 -14.79 16.01
C GLU A 367 -31.85 -15.79 15.14
N GLU A 368 -31.10 -15.33 14.14
CA GLU A 368 -30.31 -16.21 13.25
C GLU A 368 -29.01 -16.66 13.94
N GLU A 369 -28.38 -15.75 14.69
CA GLU A 369 -27.08 -15.99 15.34
C GLU A 369 -27.19 -16.30 16.86
N ASP A 370 -28.40 -16.35 17.44
CA ASP A 370 -28.67 -16.41 18.90
C ASP A 370 -27.85 -15.38 19.70
N THR A 371 -27.79 -14.15 19.18
CA THR A 371 -27.06 -13.04 19.81
C THR A 371 -27.95 -11.84 20.11
N PHE A 372 -27.48 -10.94 20.97
CA PHE A 372 -28.18 -9.73 21.36
C PHE A 372 -27.29 -8.52 21.12
N THR A 373 -27.83 -7.49 20.47
CA THR A 373 -27.15 -6.22 20.26
C THR A 373 -27.65 -5.18 21.26
N TRP A 374 -26.76 -4.68 22.10
CA TRP A 374 -27.02 -3.52 22.95
C TRP A 374 -26.80 -2.25 22.14
N PHE A 375 -27.81 -1.37 22.09
CA PHE A 375 -27.78 -0.17 21.26
C PHE A 375 -28.26 1.09 21.99
N ARG A 376 -28.02 2.25 21.38
CA ARG A 376 -28.59 3.53 21.78
C ARG A 376 -29.15 4.26 20.57
N ASP A 377 -30.39 4.72 20.68
CA ASP A 377 -31.03 5.54 19.65
C ASP A 377 -30.27 6.86 19.48
N LYS A 378 -29.92 7.19 18.23
CA LYS A 378 -29.12 8.38 17.93
C LYS A 378 -29.96 9.64 17.64
N GLY A 379 -31.28 9.49 17.49
CA GLY A 379 -32.13 10.53 16.91
C GLY A 379 -31.64 11.00 15.53
N ASP A 380 -32.14 12.15 15.06
CA ASP A 380 -31.82 12.78 13.75
C ASP A 380 -30.40 13.38 13.65
N SER A 381 -29.39 12.76 14.26
CA SER A 381 -28.01 13.29 14.21
C SER A 381 -27.36 13.03 12.85
N PRO A 382 -26.85 14.07 12.14
CA PRO A 382 -26.23 13.92 10.84
C PRO A 382 -24.86 13.23 10.98
N GLY A 383 -24.77 11.98 10.55
CA GLY A 383 -23.52 11.22 10.47
C GLY A 383 -23.64 10.08 9.46
N LEU A 384 -22.50 9.58 8.98
CA LEU A 384 -22.37 8.58 7.90
C LEU A 384 -23.18 7.29 8.13
N PHE A 385 -23.53 6.98 9.37
CA PHE A 385 -24.42 5.89 9.75
C PHE A 385 -25.63 6.51 10.46
N GLY A 386 -26.68 6.82 9.71
CA GLY A 386 -28.01 7.07 10.28
C GLY A 386 -28.56 5.75 10.80
N GLY A 387 -28.77 5.65 12.10
CA GLY A 387 -29.20 4.41 12.76
C GLY A 387 -28.74 4.31 14.21
N ASN A 388 -29.24 3.29 14.90
CA ASN A 388 -28.92 3.00 16.30
C ASN A 388 -27.43 2.74 16.47
N ILE A 389 -26.82 3.35 17.49
CA ILE A 389 -25.41 3.14 17.79
C ILE A 389 -25.29 1.81 18.53
N SER A 390 -24.67 0.81 17.91
CA SER A 390 -24.27 -0.41 18.61
C SER A 390 -23.26 -0.07 19.73
N LEU A 391 -23.65 -0.38 20.96
CA LEU A 391 -22.86 -0.20 22.17
C LEU A 391 -22.06 -1.46 22.51
N GLY A 392 -22.64 -2.64 22.26
CA GLY A 392 -22.01 -3.94 22.49
C GLY A 392 -22.78 -5.11 21.92
N ARG A 393 -22.12 -6.26 21.83
CA ARG A 393 -22.70 -7.55 21.45
C ARG A 393 -22.68 -8.48 22.65
N ILE A 394 -23.75 -9.24 22.82
CA ILE A 394 -23.95 -10.19 23.90
C ILE A 394 -24.30 -11.54 23.30
N GLU A 395 -23.60 -12.59 23.72
CA GLU A 395 -23.82 -13.97 23.28
C GLU A 395 -24.05 -14.84 24.51
N LEU A 396 -25.02 -15.76 24.44
CA LEU A 396 -25.24 -16.75 25.49
C LEU A 396 -24.83 -18.14 25.00
N ILE A 397 -23.73 -18.65 25.53
CA ILE A 397 -23.15 -19.95 25.18
C ILE A 397 -23.33 -20.88 26.37
N GLY A 398 -24.38 -21.72 26.33
CA GLY A 398 -24.71 -22.61 27.44
C GLY A 398 -25.10 -21.85 28.71
N ASP A 399 -24.26 -21.94 29.75
CA ASP A 399 -24.38 -21.26 31.04
C ASP A 399 -23.44 -20.05 31.17
N GLU A 400 -22.79 -19.63 30.08
CA GLU A 400 -21.91 -18.46 30.05
C GLU A 400 -22.48 -17.36 29.14
N LEU A 401 -22.50 -16.12 29.64
CA LEU A 401 -22.83 -14.92 28.88
C LEU A 401 -21.53 -14.18 28.55
N VAL A 402 -21.31 -13.92 27.27
CA VAL A 402 -20.14 -13.22 26.74
C VAL A 402 -20.54 -11.86 26.22
N LEU A 403 -20.02 -10.80 26.82
CA LEU A 403 -20.20 -9.41 26.41
C LEU A 403 -18.96 -8.93 25.66
N THR A 404 -19.15 -8.32 24.50
CA THR A 404 -18.10 -7.63 23.74
C THR A 404 -18.47 -6.16 23.55
N VAL A 405 -17.64 -5.25 24.09
CA VAL A 405 -17.78 -3.78 23.95
C VAL A 405 -16.45 -3.14 23.57
N ASN A 406 -16.50 -1.94 23.00
CA ASN A 406 -15.32 -1.28 22.44
C ASN A 406 -14.78 -0.11 23.28
N SER A 407 -15.17 0.02 24.56
CA SER A 407 -14.58 0.97 25.50
C SER A 407 -14.79 0.58 26.97
N ALA A 408 -13.93 1.10 27.86
CA ALA A 408 -14.02 0.85 29.29
C ALA A 408 -15.30 1.43 29.93
N PRO A 409 -15.76 2.66 29.60
CA PRO A 409 -17.02 3.18 30.13
C PRO A 409 -18.23 2.32 29.74
N ARG A 410 -18.27 1.83 28.49
CA ARG A 410 -19.32 0.91 28.04
C ARG A 410 -19.27 -0.42 28.79
N PHE A 411 -18.07 -0.94 29.09
CA PHE A 411 -17.91 -2.16 29.88
C PHE A 411 -18.43 -2.00 31.30
N GLU A 412 -18.04 -0.95 32.02
CA GLU A 412 -18.49 -0.73 33.40
C GLU A 412 -20.02 -0.55 33.46
N THR A 413 -20.58 0.19 32.50
CA THR A 413 -22.03 0.35 32.37
C THR A 413 -22.71 -1.00 32.15
N ALA A 414 -22.22 -1.78 31.19
CA ALA A 414 -22.76 -3.10 30.87
C ALA A 414 -22.65 -4.10 32.02
N ARG A 415 -21.49 -4.14 32.67
CA ARG A 415 -21.23 -5.00 33.83
C ARG A 415 -22.21 -4.71 34.96
N GLN A 416 -22.47 -3.44 35.27
CA GLN A 416 -23.37 -3.05 36.33
C GLN A 416 -24.77 -3.66 36.11
N TRP A 417 -25.39 -3.36 34.97
CA TRP A 417 -26.75 -3.83 34.73
C TRP A 417 -26.84 -5.33 34.42
N LEU A 418 -25.79 -5.96 33.88
CA LEU A 418 -25.76 -7.42 33.70
C LEU A 418 -25.73 -8.16 35.04
N THR A 419 -24.99 -7.65 36.03
CA THR A 419 -24.95 -8.26 37.38
C THR A 419 -26.21 -8.02 38.21
N GLU A 420 -27.09 -7.10 37.80
CA GLU A 420 -28.41 -6.92 38.41
C GLU A 420 -29.43 -7.98 37.94
N LEU A 421 -29.12 -8.69 36.83
CA LEU A 421 -29.97 -9.77 36.35
C LEU A 421 -29.92 -10.98 37.30
N PRO A 422 -31.07 -11.60 37.64
CA PRO A 422 -31.11 -12.74 38.54
C PRO A 422 -30.24 -13.90 38.04
N GLY A 423 -29.30 -14.35 38.88
CA GLY A 423 -28.46 -15.50 38.59
C GLY A 423 -27.27 -15.24 37.66
N VAL A 424 -26.96 -13.98 37.34
CA VAL A 424 -25.79 -13.60 36.54
C VAL A 424 -24.64 -13.16 37.45
N THR A 425 -23.47 -13.78 37.32
CA THR A 425 -22.27 -13.48 38.12
C THR A 425 -21.08 -13.19 37.22
N PHE A 426 -20.42 -12.05 37.41
CA PHE A 426 -19.22 -11.70 36.66
C PHE A 426 -18.07 -12.68 36.95
N LEU A 427 -17.40 -13.17 35.90
CA LEU A 427 -16.26 -14.08 36.01
C LEU A 427 -14.95 -13.35 35.73
N LYS A 428 -14.77 -12.87 34.50
CA LYS A 428 -13.51 -12.27 34.03
C LYS A 428 -13.75 -11.28 32.90
N VAL A 429 -12.81 -10.36 32.70
CA VAL A 429 -12.76 -9.48 31.54
C VAL A 429 -11.36 -9.51 30.95
N THR A 430 -11.30 -9.61 29.63
CA THR A 430 -10.09 -9.42 28.84
C THR A 430 -10.21 -8.09 28.12
N THR A 431 -9.26 -7.19 28.33
CA THR A 431 -9.21 -5.88 27.67
C THR A 431 -8.10 -5.87 26.64
N ARG A 432 -8.41 -5.45 25.42
CA ARG A 432 -7.46 -5.36 24.30
C ARG A 432 -7.47 -3.96 23.70
N GLY A 433 -6.30 -3.38 23.46
CA GLY A 433 -6.21 -2.15 22.65
C GLY A 433 -6.16 -2.50 21.17
N LEU A 434 -6.51 -1.55 20.29
CA LEU A 434 -6.28 -1.70 18.84
C LEU A 434 -4.79 -1.96 18.50
N ASP A 435 -3.88 -1.47 19.34
CA ASP A 435 -2.43 -1.58 19.16
C ASP A 435 -1.79 -2.69 20.02
N SER A 436 -2.58 -3.62 20.56
CA SER A 436 -2.04 -4.72 21.38
C SER A 436 -1.11 -5.63 20.56
N PRO A 437 0.06 -6.03 21.10
CA PRO A 437 0.99 -6.91 20.41
C PRO A 437 0.31 -8.21 19.96
N ALA A 438 0.64 -8.72 18.77
CA ALA A 438 0.06 -9.96 18.22
C ALA A 438 0.28 -11.22 19.09
N GLU A 439 1.16 -11.12 20.10
CA GLU A 439 1.46 -12.16 21.08
C GLU A 439 0.39 -12.24 22.20
N ASP A 440 -0.39 -11.18 22.42
CA ASP A 440 -1.49 -11.12 23.41
C ASP A 440 -2.84 -11.60 22.86
N ILE A 441 -2.90 -11.99 21.58
CA ILE A 441 -4.09 -12.53 20.92
C ILE A 441 -4.12 -14.06 21.14
N PRO A 442 -5.17 -14.64 21.76
CA PRO A 442 -5.33 -16.08 21.90
C PRO A 442 -5.20 -16.79 20.54
N LEU A 443 -4.60 -17.98 20.53
CA LEU A 443 -4.29 -18.70 19.28
C LEU A 443 -5.55 -18.95 18.42
N ASP A 444 -6.70 -19.20 19.04
CA ASP A 444 -7.98 -19.42 18.35
C ASP A 444 -8.48 -18.14 17.64
N ASP A 445 -8.31 -16.96 18.26
CA ASP A 445 -8.64 -15.66 17.66
C ASP A 445 -7.63 -15.25 16.57
N ARG A 446 -6.39 -15.76 16.60
CA ARG A 446 -5.39 -15.54 15.55
C ARG A 446 -5.63 -16.41 14.31
N LEU A 447 -6.32 -17.54 14.50
CA LEU A 447 -6.64 -18.51 13.43
C LEU A 447 -7.99 -18.20 12.78
N ARG A 448 -8.92 -17.59 13.51
CA ARG A 448 -10.06 -16.87 12.95
C ARG A 448 -9.60 -15.50 12.43
N ALA A 449 -9.08 -15.45 11.21
CA ALA A 449 -9.34 -14.23 10.44
C ALA A 449 -10.87 -14.07 10.44
N PRO A 450 -11.46 -12.93 10.84
CA PRO A 450 -12.87 -12.72 10.55
C PRO A 450 -12.99 -12.91 9.04
N GLU A 451 -13.72 -13.96 8.62
CA GLU A 451 -14.10 -14.07 7.22
C GLU A 451 -14.75 -12.72 6.89
N PRO A 452 -14.33 -12.06 5.79
CA PRO A 452 -15.01 -10.85 5.37
C PRO A 452 -16.49 -11.21 5.32
N ALA A 453 -17.32 -10.59 6.17
CA ALA A 453 -18.75 -10.70 6.00
C ALA A 453 -19.03 -10.18 4.59
N GLU A 454 -19.30 -11.11 3.67
CA GLU A 454 -19.70 -10.76 2.31
C GLU A 454 -21.05 -10.06 2.46
N LEU A 455 -21.04 -8.74 2.34
CA LEU A 455 -22.27 -7.98 2.33
C LEU A 455 -23.15 -8.50 1.21
N SER A 456 -24.41 -8.78 1.51
CA SER A 456 -25.36 -9.17 0.48
C SER A 456 -25.43 -8.09 -0.62
N PRO A 457 -25.79 -8.45 -1.86
CA PRO A 457 -25.95 -7.47 -2.93
C PRO A 457 -26.87 -6.29 -2.54
N ASP A 458 -27.90 -6.56 -1.74
CA ASP A 458 -28.82 -5.54 -1.23
C ASP A 458 -28.14 -4.59 -0.24
N MET A 459 -27.30 -5.10 0.65
CA MET A 459 -26.49 -4.27 1.57
C MET A 459 -25.47 -3.42 0.83
N VAL A 460 -24.80 -3.98 -0.19
CA VAL A 460 -23.88 -3.21 -1.05
C VAL A 460 -24.61 -2.06 -1.74
N THR A 461 -25.82 -2.33 -2.26
CA THR A 461 -26.66 -1.32 -2.91
C THR A 461 -27.07 -0.22 -1.92
N ALA A 462 -27.53 -0.59 -0.73
CA ALA A 462 -27.90 0.38 0.31
C ALA A 462 -26.70 1.26 0.75
N VAL A 463 -25.52 0.65 0.92
CA VAL A 463 -24.30 1.41 1.23
C VAL A 463 -23.90 2.32 0.08
N GLN A 464 -24.04 1.87 -1.18
CA GLN A 464 -23.78 2.71 -2.35
C GLN A 464 -24.72 3.92 -2.41
N GLU A 465 -26.03 3.73 -2.21
CA GLU A 465 -27.01 4.83 -2.17
C GLU A 465 -26.69 5.83 -1.06
N MET A 466 -26.28 5.35 0.11
CA MET A 466 -25.85 6.20 1.23
C MET A 466 -24.59 7.00 0.89
N ILE A 467 -23.59 6.38 0.27
CA ILE A 467 -22.38 7.06 -0.20
C ILE A 467 -22.71 8.09 -1.27
N ASP A 468 -23.64 7.78 -2.18
CA ASP A 468 -24.09 8.70 -3.22
C ASP A 468 -24.75 9.94 -2.63
N GLN A 469 -25.70 9.74 -1.70
CA GLN A 469 -26.37 10.84 -1.01
C GLN A 469 -25.37 11.72 -0.23
N HIS A 470 -24.44 11.10 0.51
CA HIS A 470 -23.42 11.83 1.26
C HIS A 470 -22.48 12.61 0.34
N SER A 471 -22.03 11.99 -0.75
CA SER A 471 -21.14 12.61 -1.73
C SER A 471 -21.82 13.78 -2.44
N MET A 472 -23.11 13.68 -2.74
CA MET A 472 -23.88 14.79 -3.30
C MET A 472 -24.13 15.90 -2.28
N ALA A 473 -24.34 15.59 -1.00
CA ALA A 473 -24.42 16.62 0.06
C ALA A 473 -23.09 17.35 0.28
N TRP A 474 -21.96 16.66 0.08
CA TRP A 474 -20.62 17.23 0.22
C TRP A 474 -20.38 18.43 -0.71
N ILE A 475 -20.99 18.45 -1.92
CA ILE A 475 -20.78 19.57 -2.89
C ILE A 475 -21.36 20.91 -2.40
N ASP A 476 -22.27 20.86 -1.43
CA ASP A 476 -22.92 21.99 -0.79
C ASP A 476 -22.46 22.18 0.67
N THR A 477 -21.43 21.44 1.09
CA THR A 477 -20.83 21.56 2.43
C THR A 477 -19.65 22.55 2.42
N PRO A 478 -19.61 23.54 3.32
CA PRO A 478 -18.45 24.45 3.44
C PRO A 478 -17.16 23.72 3.80
N LEU A 479 -16.08 23.96 3.05
CA LEU A 479 -14.80 23.28 3.24
C LEU A 479 -13.67 24.25 3.65
N PRO A 480 -12.88 23.94 4.71
CA PRO A 480 -11.73 24.75 5.09
C PRO A 480 -10.69 24.92 3.97
N VAL A 481 -10.45 23.88 3.17
CA VAL A 481 -9.51 23.91 2.03
C VAL A 481 -9.93 24.86 0.91
N LEU A 482 -11.22 25.22 0.86
CA LEU A 482 -11.79 26.21 -0.06
C LEU A 482 -12.02 27.57 0.64
N GLY A 483 -11.35 27.82 1.76
CA GLY A 483 -11.52 29.06 2.53
C GLY A 483 -12.91 29.20 3.16
N GLY A 484 -13.58 28.09 3.45
CA GLY A 484 -14.94 28.07 4.00
C GLY A 484 -16.05 28.19 2.97
N GLN A 485 -15.74 28.20 1.66
CA GLN A 485 -16.73 28.10 0.59
C GLN A 485 -17.19 26.66 0.38
N THR A 486 -18.38 26.47 -0.18
CA THR A 486 -18.79 25.14 -0.70
C THR A 486 -18.11 24.87 -2.05
N PRO A 487 -17.94 23.59 -2.45
CA PRO A 487 -17.50 23.24 -3.80
C PRO A 487 -18.30 23.94 -4.90
N ARG A 488 -19.63 24.03 -4.76
CA ARG A 488 -20.50 24.74 -5.72
C ARG A 488 -20.17 26.23 -5.82
N GLU A 489 -19.87 26.87 -4.71
CA GLU A 489 -19.51 28.30 -4.68
C GLU A 489 -18.12 28.56 -5.26
N ALA A 490 -17.13 27.72 -4.91
CA ALA A 490 -15.77 27.84 -5.40
C ALA A 490 -15.69 27.70 -6.94
N CYS A 491 -16.54 26.85 -7.52
CA CYS A 491 -16.67 26.65 -8.96
C CYS A 491 -17.11 27.90 -9.76
N ARG A 492 -17.45 29.02 -9.11
CA ARG A 492 -17.70 30.30 -9.80
C ARG A 492 -16.45 30.92 -10.42
N THR A 493 -15.25 30.49 -10.00
CA THR A 493 -13.98 30.97 -10.56
C THR A 493 -13.23 29.85 -11.27
N ARG A 494 -12.40 30.16 -12.26
CA ARG A 494 -11.60 29.13 -12.95
C ARG A 494 -10.65 28.39 -11.99
N ALA A 495 -9.97 29.12 -11.11
CA ALA A 495 -9.08 28.53 -10.11
C ALA A 495 -9.83 27.60 -9.15
N GLY A 496 -11.02 27.99 -8.70
CA GLY A 496 -11.86 27.15 -7.84
C GLY A 496 -12.39 25.92 -8.56
N ARG A 497 -12.75 26.01 -9.85
CA ARG A 497 -13.12 24.83 -10.68
C ARG A 497 -11.98 23.82 -10.75
N ASP A 498 -10.76 24.28 -11.01
CA ASP A 498 -9.58 23.41 -11.08
C ASP A 498 -9.30 22.76 -9.72
N GLN A 499 -9.41 23.53 -8.62
CA GLN A 499 -9.22 23.03 -7.26
C GLN A 499 -10.28 21.99 -6.87
N VAL A 500 -11.57 22.27 -7.10
CA VAL A 500 -12.68 21.35 -6.78
C VAL A 500 -12.61 20.07 -7.61
N THR A 501 -12.23 20.18 -8.90
CA THR A 501 -12.04 19.01 -9.77
C THR A 501 -11.01 18.04 -9.18
N ILE A 502 -9.88 18.56 -8.71
CA ILE A 502 -8.83 17.73 -8.10
C ILE A 502 -9.31 17.14 -6.77
N LEU A 503 -9.98 17.93 -5.91
CA LEU A 503 -10.53 17.42 -4.64
C LEU A 503 -11.48 16.24 -4.84
N ILE A 504 -12.32 16.26 -5.88
CA ILE A 504 -13.23 15.15 -6.18
C ILE A 504 -12.43 13.91 -6.64
N ARG A 505 -11.38 14.10 -7.46
CA ARG A 505 -10.54 13.00 -7.94
C ARG A 505 -9.68 12.37 -6.83
N THR A 506 -9.29 13.15 -5.83
CA THR A 506 -8.51 12.67 -4.68
C THR A 506 -9.35 11.99 -3.60
N MET A 507 -10.68 12.12 -3.61
CA MET A 507 -11.53 11.43 -2.65
C MET A 507 -11.21 9.94 -2.65
N PRO A 508 -10.99 9.30 -1.50
CA PRO A 508 -10.82 7.86 -1.43
C PRO A 508 -12.17 7.13 -1.60
N ASP A 509 -12.16 5.98 -2.25
CA ASP A 509 -13.27 5.04 -2.11
C ASP A 509 -13.26 4.43 -0.69
N PRO A 510 -14.43 4.11 -0.11
CA PRO A 510 -14.49 3.54 1.24
C PRO A 510 -13.74 2.21 1.34
N MET A 511 -13.02 2.01 2.45
CA MET A 511 -12.11 0.87 2.61
C MET A 511 -12.80 -0.51 2.53
N ARG A 512 -14.12 -0.59 2.76
CA ARG A 512 -14.99 -1.76 2.51
C ARG A 512 -16.46 -1.31 2.39
N PRO A 513 -17.31 -2.04 1.65
CA PRO A 513 -16.98 -3.17 0.75
C PRO A 513 -16.27 -2.71 -0.53
N ALA A 514 -15.46 -3.60 -1.12
CA ALA A 514 -14.63 -3.31 -2.30
C ALA A 514 -15.42 -2.95 -3.56
N SER A 515 -16.75 -3.09 -3.57
CA SER A 515 -17.64 -2.74 -4.68
C SER A 515 -18.19 -1.32 -4.61
N VAL A 516 -18.12 -0.65 -3.45
CA VAL A 516 -18.67 0.69 -3.29
C VAL A 516 -17.66 1.73 -3.78
N ARG A 517 -18.14 2.73 -4.51
CA ARG A 517 -17.33 3.77 -5.13
C ARG A 517 -17.94 5.14 -4.89
N VAL A 518 -17.10 6.16 -4.68
CA VAL A 518 -17.56 7.56 -4.67
C VAL A 518 -18.03 7.92 -6.09
N PRO A 519 -19.22 8.53 -6.28
CA PRO A 519 -19.79 8.85 -7.59
C PRO A 519 -19.14 10.10 -8.21
N ARG A 520 -17.80 10.10 -8.33
CA ARG A 520 -16.99 11.25 -8.79
C ARG A 520 -17.49 11.85 -10.11
N LYS A 521 -17.87 11.01 -11.07
CA LYS A 521 -18.43 11.47 -12.35
C LYS A 521 -19.74 12.24 -12.17
N ALA A 522 -20.64 11.75 -11.32
CA ALA A 522 -21.90 12.44 -11.04
C ALA A 522 -21.66 13.77 -10.31
N MET A 523 -20.73 13.80 -9.35
CA MET A 523 -20.33 15.04 -8.66
C MET A 523 -19.75 16.07 -9.62
N LEU A 524 -18.85 15.65 -10.52
CA LEU A 524 -18.27 16.52 -11.55
C LEU A 524 -19.35 17.05 -12.51
N ARG A 525 -20.29 16.20 -12.93
CA ARG A 525 -21.42 16.59 -13.80
C ARG A 525 -22.31 17.64 -13.14
N GLU A 526 -22.69 17.42 -11.88
CA GLU A 526 -23.55 18.33 -11.11
C GLU A 526 -22.91 19.72 -10.95
N LEU A 527 -21.59 19.78 -10.86
CA LEU A 527 -20.83 21.03 -10.77
C LEU A 527 -20.48 21.64 -12.14
N GLY A 528 -20.92 21.02 -13.24
CA GLY A 528 -20.60 21.44 -14.60
C GLY A 528 -19.11 21.36 -14.95
N LEU A 529 -18.38 20.42 -14.32
CA LEU A 529 -16.94 20.19 -14.46
C LEU A 529 -16.59 19.01 -15.37
N GLU A 530 -17.57 18.25 -15.84
CA GLU A 530 -17.37 17.19 -16.85
C GLU A 530 -16.98 17.84 -18.18
N THR A 531 -15.80 17.49 -18.70
CA THR A 531 -15.30 17.90 -20.03
C THR A 531 -15.65 16.90 -21.10
#